data_AF-A0A4Y2DCI2-F1
#
_entry.id   AF-A0A4Y2DCI2-F1
#
_cell.length_a   1.000
_cell.length_b   1.000
_cell.length_c   1.000
_cell.angle_alpha   90.00
_cell.angle_beta   90.00
_cell.angle_gamma   90.00
#
_symmetry.space_group_name_H-M   'P 1'
#
loop_
_entity.id
_entity.type
_entity.pdbx_description
1 polymer ?
#
loop_
_entity_poly.entity_id
_entity_poly.type
_entity_poly.pdbx_seq_one_letter_code
_entity_poly.pdbx_strand_id
1 'polypeptide(L)'
;MNHVVNSMIEAKHVDENVCDVILMEFEDYLDNVALKHSDFSEFSPENLRVDEFFYETMNTNKSRNLWKMVEMLLLLSHGQATVEKGFSINKKVEVENMKELLYVSQRLICNYINSTGDSLHNIKITNIMHTYVCNARQIYMKYLEDQKMLSSQNKKRPNFR
;
A
#
# COMPACT_ATOMS: atom_id res chain seq x y z
N MET A 1 17.00 0.75 -21.28
CA MET A 1 17.69 1.91 -20.68
C MET A 1 17.22 3.23 -21.27
N ASN A 2 17.31 3.45 -22.58
CA ASN A 2 16.92 4.72 -23.25
C ASN A 2 15.55 5.27 -22.86
N HIS A 3 14.50 4.44 -22.81
CA HIS A 3 13.18 4.89 -22.36
C HIS A 3 13.18 5.45 -20.94
N VAL A 4 13.89 4.81 -20.01
CA VAL A 4 13.96 5.23 -18.61
C VAL A 4 14.76 6.53 -18.47
N VAL A 5 15.86 6.66 -19.22
CA VAL A 5 16.66 7.90 -19.25
C VAL A 5 15.82 9.06 -19.82
N ASN A 6 15.11 8.84 -20.93
CA ASN A 6 14.24 9.86 -21.52
C ASN A 6 13.13 10.29 -20.57
N SER A 7 12.47 9.35 -19.89
CA SER A 7 11.46 9.68 -18.87
C SER A 7 12.04 10.50 -17.70
N MET A 8 13.29 10.24 -17.30
CA MET A 8 13.97 11.02 -16.27
C MET A 8 14.34 12.43 -16.76
N ILE A 9 14.70 12.59 -18.04
CA ILE A 9 14.96 13.91 -18.65
C ILE A 9 13.66 14.71 -18.73
N GLU A 10 12.56 14.11 -19.21
CA GLU A 10 11.24 14.74 -19.27
C GLU A 10 10.76 15.22 -17.89
N ALA A 11 11.04 14.42 -16.85
CA ALA A 11 10.74 14.76 -15.46
C ALA A 11 11.73 15.77 -14.84
N LYS A 12 12.73 16.25 -15.60
CA LYS A 12 13.79 17.19 -15.16
C LYS A 12 14.62 16.67 -14.00
N HIS A 13 14.75 15.35 -13.93
CA HIS A 13 15.47 14.62 -12.89
C HIS A 13 16.92 14.34 -13.30
N VAL A 14 17.20 14.32 -14.60
CA VAL A 14 18.54 14.15 -15.19
C VAL A 14 18.72 15.22 -16.27
N ASP A 15 19.91 15.81 -16.36
CA ASP A 15 20.27 16.77 -17.41
C ASP A 15 20.56 16.02 -18.73
N GLU A 16 20.02 16.52 -19.84
CA GLU A 16 20.19 15.95 -21.18
C GLU A 16 21.67 15.80 -21.55
N ASN A 17 22.53 16.73 -21.10
CA ASN A 17 23.97 16.73 -21.38
C ASN A 17 24.72 15.54 -20.75
N VAL A 18 24.11 14.84 -19.79
CA VAL A 18 24.72 13.70 -19.07
C VAL A 18 24.15 12.36 -19.57
N CYS A 19 23.20 12.38 -20.51
CA CYS A 19 22.54 11.18 -21.05
C CYS A 19 23.54 10.18 -21.65
N ASP A 20 24.38 10.65 -22.57
CA ASP A 20 25.37 9.80 -23.24
C ASP A 20 26.36 9.19 -22.24
N VAL A 21 26.73 9.97 -21.22
CA VAL A 21 27.62 9.51 -20.14
C VAL A 21 26.94 8.40 -19.33
N ILE A 22 25.66 8.55 -18.97
CA ILE A 22 24.91 7.53 -18.23
C ILE A 22 24.76 6.25 -19.05
N LEU A 23 24.53 6.36 -20.36
CA LEU A 23 24.42 5.19 -21.24
C LEU A 23 25.76 4.46 -21.37
N MET A 24 26.85 5.20 -21.53
CA MET A 24 28.19 4.62 -21.53
C MET A 24 28.54 3.97 -20.18
N GLU A 25 28.25 4.62 -19.06
CA GLU A 25 28.46 4.07 -17.71
C GLU A 25 27.63 2.80 -17.49
N PHE A 26 26.43 2.73 -18.06
CA PHE A 26 25.56 1.56 -17.99
C PHE A 26 26.10 0.37 -18.78
N GLU A 27 26.56 0.60 -20.02
CA GLU A 27 27.20 -0.45 -20.82
C GLU A 27 28.49 -0.96 -20.16
N ASP A 28 29.36 -0.05 -19.70
CA ASP A 28 30.59 -0.40 -18.96
C ASP A 28 30.27 -1.23 -17.70
N TYR A 29 29.23 -0.83 -16.96
CA TYR A 29 28.79 -1.54 -15.77
C TYR A 29 28.30 -2.95 -16.07
N LEU A 30 27.54 -3.14 -17.15
CA LEU A 30 27.07 -4.47 -17.57
C LEU A 30 28.26 -5.38 -17.91
N ASP A 31 29.18 -4.89 -18.73
CA ASP A 31 30.30 -5.68 -19.25
C ASP A 31 31.37 -5.96 -18.18
N ASN A 32 31.57 -5.04 -17.23
CA ASN A 32 32.66 -5.13 -16.27
C ASN A 32 32.26 -5.53 -14.86
N VAL A 33 30.99 -5.35 -14.49
CA VAL A 33 30.49 -5.68 -13.16
C VAL A 33 29.39 -6.73 -13.25
N ALA A 34 28.24 -6.41 -13.85
CA ALA A 34 27.05 -7.26 -13.75
C ALA A 34 27.22 -8.65 -14.38
N LEU A 35 27.90 -8.75 -15.53
CA LEU A 35 28.14 -10.01 -16.22
C LEU A 35 29.31 -10.83 -15.66
N LYS A 36 30.18 -10.21 -14.86
CA LYS A 36 31.42 -10.84 -14.36
C LYS A 36 31.33 -11.23 -12.88
N HIS A 37 30.55 -10.51 -12.08
CA HIS A 37 30.36 -10.82 -10.67
C HIS A 37 29.31 -11.92 -10.48
N SER A 38 29.70 -13.01 -9.80
CA SER A 38 28.79 -14.08 -9.36
C SER A 38 27.67 -13.56 -8.47
N ASP A 39 27.90 -12.45 -7.77
CA ASP A 39 26.96 -11.86 -6.82
C ASP A 39 25.60 -11.52 -7.46
N PHE A 40 25.56 -11.19 -8.75
CA PHE A 40 24.30 -10.97 -9.48
C PHE A 40 23.50 -12.27 -9.70
N SER A 41 24.18 -13.41 -9.84
CA SER A 41 23.54 -14.72 -9.98
C SER A 41 23.09 -15.31 -8.65
N GLU A 42 23.76 -14.92 -7.56
CA GLU A 42 23.45 -15.38 -6.19
C GLU A 42 22.49 -14.43 -5.46
N PHE A 43 22.24 -13.24 -6.00
CA PHE A 43 21.36 -12.26 -5.41
C PHE A 43 19.94 -12.82 -5.20
N SER A 44 19.45 -12.72 -3.95
CA SER A 44 18.07 -13.06 -3.59
C SER A 44 17.41 -11.90 -2.85
N PRO A 45 16.29 -11.35 -3.37
CA PRO A 45 15.58 -10.24 -2.72
C PRO A 45 14.88 -10.65 -1.41
N GLU A 46 14.81 -11.95 -1.09
CA GLU A 46 14.27 -12.44 0.18
C GLU A 46 15.25 -12.25 1.34
N ASN A 47 16.56 -12.31 1.04
CA ASN A 47 17.63 -12.28 2.04
C ASN A 47 18.48 -11.01 1.96
N LEU A 48 18.52 -10.35 0.81
CA LEU A 48 19.36 -9.19 0.55
C LEU A 48 18.54 -7.98 0.11
N ARG A 49 18.99 -6.81 0.55
CA ARG A 49 18.40 -5.53 0.19
C ARG A 49 18.91 -5.07 -1.17
N VAL A 50 17.97 -4.76 -2.06
CA VAL A 50 18.25 -4.30 -3.43
C VAL A 50 19.06 -3.00 -3.42
N ASP A 51 18.75 -2.08 -2.52
CA ASP A 51 19.42 -0.77 -2.44
C ASP A 51 20.85 -0.88 -1.90
N GLU A 52 21.09 -1.73 -0.91
CA GLU A 52 22.43 -2.01 -0.40
C GLU A 52 23.28 -2.71 -1.47
N PHE A 53 22.72 -3.71 -2.15
CA PHE A 53 23.41 -4.45 -3.21
C PHE A 53 23.84 -3.54 -4.38
N PHE A 54 22.94 -2.68 -4.87
CA PHE A 54 23.30 -1.74 -5.92
C PHE A 54 24.25 -0.64 -5.44
N TYR A 55 24.15 -0.20 -4.19
CA TYR A 55 25.12 0.75 -3.63
C TYR A 55 26.54 0.15 -3.61
N GLU A 56 26.70 -1.08 -3.12
CA GLU A 56 28.01 -1.73 -3.04
C GLU A 56 28.66 -1.94 -4.41
N THR A 57 27.85 -2.22 -5.43
CA THR A 57 28.33 -2.53 -6.79
C THR A 57 28.49 -1.29 -7.66
N MET A 58 27.63 -0.28 -7.52
CA MET A 58 27.60 0.90 -8.39
C MET A 58 28.20 2.17 -7.77
N ASN A 59 28.39 2.27 -6.45
CA ASN A 59 28.96 3.46 -5.80
C ASN A 59 30.49 3.54 -5.98
N THR A 60 30.94 3.38 -7.22
CA THR A 60 32.30 3.59 -7.66
C THR A 60 32.39 4.90 -8.43
N ASN A 61 33.59 5.49 -8.50
CA ASN A 61 33.78 6.73 -9.25
C ASN A 61 33.50 6.61 -10.76
N LYS A 62 33.48 5.38 -11.31
CA LYS A 62 33.26 5.13 -12.74
C LYS A 62 31.80 5.22 -13.16
N SER A 63 30.87 4.84 -12.28
CA SER A 63 29.43 4.78 -12.58
C SER A 63 28.64 5.80 -11.76
N ARG A 64 29.23 6.97 -11.49
CA ARG A 64 28.69 7.96 -10.55
C ARG A 64 27.39 8.58 -11.05
N ASN A 65 27.27 8.85 -12.34
CA ASN A 65 26.05 9.45 -12.89
C ASN A 65 24.94 8.41 -12.98
N LEU A 66 25.29 7.19 -13.38
CA LEU A 66 24.40 6.04 -13.35
C LEU A 66 23.88 5.76 -11.93
N TRP A 67 24.76 5.74 -10.92
CA TRP A 67 24.35 5.52 -9.53
C TRP A 67 23.35 6.56 -9.05
N LYS A 68 23.58 7.85 -9.30
CA LYS A 68 22.61 8.90 -8.93
C LYS A 68 21.23 8.70 -9.56
N MET A 69 21.20 8.25 -10.82
CA MET A 69 19.94 7.93 -11.50
C MET A 69 19.25 6.72 -10.86
N VAL A 70 20.00 5.65 -10.57
CA VAL A 70 19.49 4.42 -9.93
C VAL A 70 19.02 4.68 -8.51
N GLU A 71 19.77 5.46 -7.73
CA GLU A 71 19.38 5.92 -6.39
C GLU A 71 18.02 6.61 -6.43
N MET A 72 17.80 7.51 -7.39
CA MET A 72 16.52 8.19 -7.52
C MET A 72 15.38 7.25 -7.95
N LEU A 73 15.66 6.27 -8.83
CA LEU A 73 14.69 5.22 -9.19
C LEU A 73 14.28 4.40 -7.96
N LEU A 74 15.25 3.99 -7.13
CA LEU A 74 15.00 3.23 -5.91
C LEU A 74 14.14 4.06 -4.93
N LEU A 75 14.47 5.33 -4.72
CA LEU A 75 13.69 6.23 -3.87
C LEU A 75 12.25 6.42 -4.39
N LEU A 76 12.06 6.61 -5.70
CA LEU A 76 10.73 6.73 -6.31
C LEU A 76 9.92 5.42 -6.16
N SER A 77 10.57 4.27 -6.23
CA SER A 77 9.92 2.96 -6.02
C SER A 77 9.41 2.78 -4.57
N HIS A 78 10.13 3.33 -3.58
CA HIS A 78 9.74 3.29 -2.17
C HIS A 78 8.55 4.20 -1.82
N GLY A 79 8.29 5.22 -2.64
CA GLY A 79 7.18 6.17 -2.47
C GLY A 79 5.78 5.55 -2.56
N GLN A 80 5.65 4.35 -3.13
CA GLN A 80 4.38 3.60 -3.16
C GLN A 80 4.27 2.60 -2.00
N ALA A 81 5.33 1.84 -1.72
CA ALA A 81 5.30 0.76 -0.73
C ALA A 81 5.14 1.24 0.73
N THR A 82 5.73 2.39 1.09
CA THR A 82 5.63 2.92 2.46
C THR A 82 4.24 3.51 2.74
N VAL A 83 3.60 4.08 1.72
CA VAL A 83 2.26 4.64 1.83
C VAL A 83 1.23 3.52 2.09
N GLU A 84 1.38 2.37 1.43
CA GLU A 84 0.57 1.17 1.73
C GLU A 84 0.81 0.60 3.14
N LYS A 85 2.06 0.65 3.63
CA LYS A 85 2.39 0.25 5.02
C LYS A 85 1.81 1.22 6.06
N GLY A 86 1.76 2.52 5.75
CA GLY A 86 1.14 3.56 6.57
C GLY A 86 -0.39 3.42 6.67
N PHE A 87 -1.06 3.00 5.59
CA PHE A 87 -2.48 2.62 5.63
C PHE A 87 -2.73 1.40 6.53
N SER A 88 -1.77 0.46 6.61
CA SER A 88 -1.88 -0.74 7.46
C SER A 88 -1.75 -0.46 8.97
N ILE A 89 -1.01 0.58 9.38
CA ILE A 89 -0.98 1.01 10.79
C ILE A 89 -2.38 1.49 11.22
N ASN A 90 -3.11 2.16 10.32
CA ASN A 90 -4.48 2.59 10.58
C ASN A 90 -5.48 1.42 10.64
N LYS A 91 -5.16 0.25 10.08
CA LYS A 91 -6.00 -0.96 10.16
C LYS A 91 -6.08 -1.52 11.59
N LYS A 92 -5.03 -1.36 12.40
CA LYS A 92 -5.07 -1.74 13.82
C LYS A 92 -5.89 -0.76 14.66
N VAL A 93 -5.87 0.53 14.31
CA VAL A 93 -6.63 1.60 14.99
C VAL A 93 -8.09 1.66 14.52
N GLU A 94 -8.40 1.19 13.29
CA GLU A 94 -9.77 1.04 12.80
C GLU A 94 -10.59 0.13 13.70
N VAL A 95 -9.99 -0.94 14.24
CA VAL A 95 -10.66 -1.83 15.18
C VAL A 95 -11.06 -1.02 16.41
N GLU A 96 -10.13 -0.32 17.06
CA GLU A 96 -10.41 0.45 18.28
C GLU A 96 -11.42 1.61 18.11
N ASN A 97 -11.60 2.13 16.89
CA ASN A 97 -12.55 3.21 16.59
C ASN A 97 -13.92 2.72 16.07
N MET A 98 -14.20 1.42 16.11
CA MET A 98 -15.53 0.89 15.74
C MET A 98 -16.57 1.19 16.83
N LYS A 99 -17.79 1.55 16.42
CA LYS A 99 -18.91 1.71 17.35
C LYS A 99 -19.27 0.36 17.98
N GLU A 100 -19.64 0.36 19.27
CA GLU A 100 -20.05 -0.85 20.03
C GLU A 100 -21.07 -1.74 19.29
N LEU A 101 -22.05 -1.13 18.62
CA LEU A 101 -23.04 -1.86 17.82
C LEU A 101 -22.43 -2.73 16.72
N LEU A 102 -21.34 -2.26 16.11
CA LEU A 102 -20.63 -3.00 15.06
C LEU A 102 -19.90 -4.21 15.65
N TYR A 103 -19.29 -4.06 16.83
CA TYR A 103 -18.67 -5.17 17.56
C TYR A 103 -19.67 -6.26 17.93
N VAL A 104 -20.83 -5.88 18.46
CA VAL A 104 -21.89 -6.84 18.80
C VAL A 104 -22.35 -7.59 17.55
N SER A 105 -22.54 -6.86 16.43
CA SER A 105 -22.97 -7.45 15.16
C SER A 105 -21.94 -8.42 14.58
N GLN A 106 -20.66 -8.06 14.58
CA GLN A 106 -19.58 -8.96 14.16
C GLN A 106 -19.50 -10.21 15.04
N ARG A 107 -19.60 -10.06 16.36
CA ARG A 107 -19.57 -11.18 17.30
C ARG A 107 -20.74 -12.15 17.06
N LEU A 108 -21.94 -11.64 16.80
CA LEU A 108 -23.10 -12.47 16.46
C LEU A 108 -22.88 -13.27 15.18
N ILE A 109 -22.31 -12.65 14.14
CA ILE A 109 -21.99 -13.32 12.87
C ILE A 109 -20.95 -14.42 13.10
N CYS A 110 -19.85 -14.12 13.79
CA CYS A 110 -18.81 -15.12 14.10
C CYS A 110 -19.36 -16.27 14.94
N ASN A 111 -20.17 -15.99 15.97
CA ASN A 111 -20.79 -17.02 16.79
C ASN A 111 -21.70 -17.93 15.97
N TYR A 112 -22.47 -17.36 15.04
CA TYR A 112 -23.34 -18.14 14.16
C TYR A 112 -22.54 -19.05 13.22
N ILE A 113 -21.48 -18.53 12.59
CA ILE A 113 -20.59 -19.31 11.72
C ILE A 113 -19.94 -20.45 12.50
N ASN A 114 -19.38 -20.16 13.69
CA ASN A 114 -18.75 -21.16 14.55
C ASN A 114 -19.75 -22.22 15.02
N SER A 115 -20.99 -21.84 15.33
CA SER A 115 -22.05 -22.79 15.74
C SER A 115 -22.52 -23.71 14.60
N THR A 116 -22.28 -23.30 13.34
CA THR A 116 -22.62 -24.09 12.14
C THR A 116 -21.51 -25.07 11.76
N GLY A 117 -20.40 -25.11 12.51
CA GLY A 117 -19.35 -26.14 12.40
C GLY A 117 -18.46 -26.03 11.16
N ASP A 118 -17.80 -24.86 10.97
CA ASP A 118 -16.91 -24.50 9.85
C ASP A 118 -17.47 -24.71 8.44
N SER A 119 -18.74 -25.12 8.34
CA SER A 119 -19.39 -25.49 7.10
C SER A 119 -20.10 -24.27 6.52
N LEU A 120 -19.31 -23.27 6.14
CA LEU A 120 -19.78 -22.06 5.46
C LEU A 120 -20.57 -22.40 4.18
N HIS A 121 -20.26 -23.55 3.58
CA HIS A 121 -20.95 -24.14 2.43
C HIS A 121 -22.37 -24.65 2.72
N ASN A 122 -22.74 -24.89 3.98
CA ASN A 122 -24.08 -25.37 4.38
C ASN A 122 -25.05 -24.23 4.75
N ILE A 123 -24.61 -22.98 4.74
CA ILE A 123 -25.46 -21.84 5.05
C ILE A 123 -26.38 -21.59 3.85
N LYS A 124 -27.63 -22.04 3.95
CA LYS A 124 -28.66 -21.79 2.94
C LYS A 124 -29.00 -20.30 2.90
N ILE A 125 -28.70 -19.65 1.77
CA ILE A 125 -29.10 -18.26 1.53
C ILE A 125 -30.62 -18.20 1.44
N THR A 126 -31.24 -17.43 2.32
CA THR A 126 -32.70 -17.25 2.37
C THR A 126 -33.13 -15.98 1.64
N ASN A 127 -34.38 -15.93 1.15
CA ASN A 127 -34.94 -14.71 0.55
C ASN A 127 -34.94 -13.52 1.53
N ILE A 128 -35.04 -13.79 2.83
CA ILE A 128 -34.96 -12.78 3.88
C ILE A 128 -33.58 -12.11 3.87
N MET A 129 -32.49 -12.88 3.75
CA MET A 129 -31.13 -12.33 3.63
C MET A 129 -30.98 -11.43 2.40
N HIS A 130 -31.54 -11.84 1.25
CA HIS A 130 -31.55 -11.00 0.05
C HIS A 130 -32.24 -9.66 0.31
N THR A 131 -33.43 -9.67 0.92
CA THR A 131 -34.16 -8.44 1.27
C THR A 131 -33.35 -7.54 2.21
N TYR A 132 -32.68 -8.09 3.22
CA TYR A 132 -31.82 -7.32 4.12
C TYR A 132 -30.64 -6.69 3.39
N VAL A 133 -29.97 -7.42 2.50
CA VAL A 133 -28.84 -6.90 1.71
C VAL A 133 -29.30 -5.79 0.78
N CYS A 134 -30.40 -5.98 0.05
CA CYS A 134 -30.96 -4.97 -0.85
C CYS A 134 -31.33 -3.68 -0.10
N ASN A 135 -31.86 -3.80 1.12
CA ASN A 135 -32.29 -2.66 1.93
C ASN A 135 -31.18 -2.08 2.82
N ALA A 136 -29.99 -2.69 2.89
CA ALA A 136 -28.93 -2.31 3.81
C ALA A 136 -28.55 -0.83 3.67
N ARG A 137 -28.48 -0.33 2.43
CA ARG A 137 -28.20 1.09 2.16
C ARG A 137 -29.27 2.02 2.73
N GLN A 138 -30.55 1.69 2.56
CA GLN A 138 -31.65 2.51 3.06
C GLN A 138 -31.68 2.53 4.59
N ILE A 139 -31.45 1.37 5.22
CA ILE A 139 -31.34 1.24 6.68
C ILE A 139 -30.19 2.11 7.20
N TYR A 140 -29.04 2.08 6.53
CA TYR A 140 -27.88 2.90 6.90
C TYR A 140 -28.16 4.41 6.76
N MET A 141 -28.82 4.83 5.68
CA MET A 141 -29.19 6.24 5.49
C MET A 141 -30.13 6.73 6.59
N LYS A 142 -31.15 5.93 6.95
CA LYS A 142 -32.05 6.22 8.06
C LYS A 142 -31.28 6.35 9.39
N TYR A 143 -30.36 5.43 9.66
CA TYR A 143 -29.50 5.51 10.85
C TYR A 143 -28.69 6.82 10.91
N LEU A 144 -28.13 7.27 9.78
CA LEU A 144 -27.40 8.54 9.73
C LEU A 144 -28.30 9.75 9.99
N GLU A 145 -29.54 9.73 9.51
CA GLU A 145 -30.54 10.77 9.79
C GLU A 145 -30.90 10.81 11.29
N ASP A 146 -31.16 9.66 11.90
CA ASP A 146 -31.47 9.54 13.32
C ASP A 146 -30.30 10.07 14.19
N GLN A 147 -29.05 9.78 13.83
CA GLN A 147 -27.86 10.29 14.52
C GLN A 147 -27.73 11.82 14.42
N LYS A 148 -28.08 12.41 13.26
CA LYS A 148 -28.11 13.88 13.08
C LYS A 148 -29.20 14.53 13.92
N MET A 149 -30.36 13.90 14.04
CA MET A 149 -31.47 14.39 14.87
C MET A 149 -31.12 14.35 16.36
N LEU A 150 -30.53 13.25 16.84
CA LEU A 150 -30.09 13.09 18.23
C LEU A 150 -29.01 14.11 18.63
N SER A 151 -28.01 14.32 17.77
CA SER A 151 -26.97 15.33 18.01
C SER A 151 -27.52 16.75 18.03
N SER A 152 -28.53 17.06 17.22
CA SER A 152 -29.21 18.36 17.20
C SER A 152 -30.09 18.59 18.43
N GLN A 153 -30.69 17.54 18.99
CA GLN A 153 -31.47 17.62 20.23
C GLN A 153 -30.59 17.75 21.48
N ASN A 154 -29.46 17.05 21.54
CA ASN A 154 -28.51 17.15 22.64
C ASN A 154 -27.87 18.54 22.77
N LYS A 155 -27.65 19.25 21.66
CA LYS A 155 -27.19 20.65 21.67
C LYS A 155 -28.24 21.64 22.19
N LYS A 156 -29.53 21.28 22.18
CA LYS A 156 -30.64 22.16 22.58
C LYS A 156 -31.07 22.01 24.05
N ARG A 157 -30.55 21.03 24.79
CA ARG A 157 -30.78 20.93 26.23
C ARG A 157 -29.76 21.83 26.94
N PRO A 158 -30.15 22.94 27.60
CA PRO A 158 -29.23 23.66 28.45
C PRO A 158 -28.83 22.71 29.59
N ASN A 159 -27.53 22.54 29.81
CA ASN A 159 -27.04 21.90 31.03
C ASN A 159 -27.47 22.78 32.20
N PHE A 160 -28.59 22.43 32.86
CA PHE A 160 -28.88 22.92 34.20
C PHE A 160 -27.94 22.19 35.15
N ARG A 161 -26.84 22.85 35.50
CA ARG A 161 -26.01 22.50 36.65
C ARG A 161 -25.68 23.78 37.40
#